data_AF-A0A924BK21-F1
#
_entry.id   AF-A0A924BK21-F1
#
_cell.length_a   1.000
_cell.length_b   1.000
_cell.length_c   1.000
_cell.angle_alpha   90.00
_cell.angle_beta   90.00
_cell.angle_gamma   90.00
#
_symmetry.space_group_name_H-M   'P 1'
#
loop_
_entity.id
_entity.type
_entity.pdbx_description
1 polymer ?
#
loop_
_entity_poly.entity_id
_entity_poly.type
_entity_poly.pdbx_seq_one_letter_code
_entity_poly.pdbx_strand_id
1 'polypeptide(L)'
;DVLSLYIDYEGDYTDPYNTFACCEVKSFDNVPDGMSAKIVPASKYAVISVDGTSPEKVLEAWENIWDSNLKRAYEGDFDVYSEDFLNEKTSTLKIYVSIK
;
A
#
# COMPACT_ATOMS: atom_id res chain seq x y z
N ASP A 1 0.31 12.53 -3.31
CA ASP A 1 0.66 11.38 -2.45
C ASP A 1 1.62 10.45 -3.17
N VAL A 2 2.50 9.81 -2.39
CA VAL A 2 3.36 8.71 -2.83
C VAL A 2 2.82 7.43 -2.20
N LEU A 3 2.86 6.33 -2.96
CA LEU A 3 2.35 5.03 -2.55
C LEU A 3 3.47 4.00 -2.50
N SER A 4 3.45 3.15 -1.48
CA SER A 4 4.07 1.82 -1.54
C SER A 4 2.96 0.83 -1.89
N LEU A 5 2.91 0.38 -3.15
CA LEU A 5 1.87 -0.52 -3.67
C LEU A 5 2.38 -1.95 -3.69
N TYR A 6 1.59 -2.87 -3.16
CA TYR A 6 1.79 -4.31 -3.18
C TYR A 6 0.69 -4.94 -4.03
N ILE A 7 1.04 -5.58 -5.14
CA ILE A 7 0.08 -6.07 -6.14
C ILE A 7 0.61 -7.29 -6.88
N ASP A 8 -0.24 -7.93 -7.70
CA ASP A 8 0.05 -9.15 -8.44
C ASP A 8 0.44 -10.32 -7.51
N TYR A 9 -0.28 -10.47 -6.40
CA TYR A 9 -0.10 -11.59 -5.48
C TYR A 9 -0.36 -12.92 -6.20
N GLU A 10 0.57 -13.86 -6.10
CA GLU A 10 0.40 -15.24 -6.59
C GLU A 10 -0.38 -16.12 -5.59
N GLY A 11 -0.52 -15.65 -4.35
CA GLY A 11 -1.27 -16.31 -3.28
C GLY A 11 -1.51 -15.35 -2.12
N ASP A 12 -1.05 -15.73 -0.92
CA ASP A 12 -1.11 -14.84 0.24
C ASP A 12 0.18 -13.99 0.38
N TYR A 13 0.42 -13.40 1.56
CA TYR A 13 1.59 -12.56 1.80
C TYR A 13 2.91 -13.34 1.89
N THR A 14 2.86 -14.67 1.94
CA THR A 14 4.02 -15.57 1.96
C THR A 14 4.44 -16.03 0.56
N ASP A 15 3.55 -15.86 -0.42
CA ASP A 15 3.82 -16.13 -1.84
C ASP A 15 4.37 -14.87 -2.54
N PRO A 16 4.94 -15.00 -3.75
CA PRO A 16 5.45 -13.86 -4.51
C PRO A 16 4.38 -12.80 -4.80
N TYR A 17 4.81 -11.54 -4.76
CA TYR A 17 4.06 -10.37 -5.20
C TYR A 17 5.03 -9.27 -5.65
N ASN A 18 4.52 -8.27 -6.35
CA ASN A 18 5.29 -7.12 -6.78
C ASN A 18 5.09 -5.93 -5.84
N THR A 19 6.16 -5.17 -5.61
CA THR A 19 6.13 -3.91 -4.86
C THR A 19 6.52 -2.75 -5.75
N PHE A 20 5.78 -1.64 -5.66
CA PHE A 20 6.03 -0.41 -6.41
C PHE A 20 6.11 0.79 -5.47
N ALA A 21 7.14 1.61 -5.62
CA ALA A 21 7.11 2.99 -5.15
C ALA A 21 6.54 3.86 -6.28
N CYS A 22 5.31 4.35 -6.14
CA CYS A 22 4.57 4.96 -7.24
C CYS A 22 3.65 6.10 -6.80
N CYS A 23 2.91 6.66 -7.75
CA CYS A 23 1.84 7.62 -7.51
C CYS A 23 0.66 7.32 -8.43
N GLU A 24 -0.53 7.81 -8.06
CA GLU A 24 -1.71 7.72 -8.91
C GLU A 24 -1.54 8.59 -10.16
N VAL A 25 -1.91 8.06 -11.32
CA VAL A 25 -1.88 8.75 -12.61
C VAL A 25 -3.25 8.69 -13.27
N LYS A 26 -3.56 9.72 -14.08
CA LYS A 26 -4.85 9.80 -14.80
C LYS A 26 -4.90 8.98 -16.08
N SER A 27 -3.75 8.67 -16.68
CA SER A 27 -3.64 7.85 -17.89
C SER A 27 -2.24 7.21 -18.00
N PHE A 28 -2.09 6.26 -18.93
CA PHE A 28 -0.82 5.58 -19.23
C PHE A 28 -0.16 6.08 -20.52
N ASP A 29 -0.60 7.23 -21.05
CA ASP A 29 -0.16 7.68 -22.38
C ASP A 29 1.34 8.05 -22.44
N ASN A 30 1.93 8.41 -21.30
CA ASN A 30 3.31 8.89 -21.22
C ASN A 30 4.08 8.21 -20.07
N VAL A 31 4.11 6.87 -20.06
CA VAL A 31 4.96 6.13 -19.11
C VAL A 31 6.42 6.29 -19.54
N PRO A 32 7.31 6.88 -18.70
CA PRO A 32 8.71 7.05 -19.05
C PRO A 32 9.44 5.72 -19.25
N ASP A 33 10.48 5.72 -20.09
CA ASP A 33 11.34 4.56 -20.27
C ASP A 33 11.92 4.10 -18.92
N GLY A 34 11.83 2.79 -18.65
CA GLY A 34 12.25 2.19 -17.39
C GLY A 34 11.22 2.29 -16.25
N MET A 35 10.06 2.90 -16.47
CA MET A 35 8.92 2.86 -15.54
C MET A 35 7.87 1.84 -15.98
N SER A 36 6.99 1.49 -15.04
CA SER A 36 5.86 0.59 -15.27
C SER A 36 4.57 1.24 -14.77
N ALA A 37 3.45 0.87 -15.39
CA ALA A 37 2.12 1.29 -14.99
C ALA A 37 1.29 0.07 -14.55
N LYS A 38 0.47 0.26 -13.53
CA LYS A 38 -0.41 -0.77 -12.97
C LYS A 38 -1.81 -0.23 -12.74
N ILE A 39 -2.80 -1.08 -12.97
CA ILE A 39 -4.20 -0.84 -12.59
C ILE A 39 -4.44 -1.59 -11.30
N VAL A 40 -4.82 -0.88 -10.25
CA VAL A 40 -5.32 -1.50 -9.01
C VAL A 40 -6.81 -1.74 -9.20
N PRO A 41 -7.31 -3.00 -9.10
CA PRO A 41 -8.73 -3.28 -9.16
C PRO A 41 -9.51 -2.54 -8.07
N ALA A 42 -10.75 -2.18 -8.36
CA ALA A 42 -11.62 -1.56 -7.36
C ALA A 42 -11.98 -2.58 -6.28
N SER A 43 -11.57 -2.31 -5.04
CA SER A 43 -11.83 -3.17 -3.88
C SER A 43 -12.47 -2.39 -2.72
N LYS A 44 -13.03 -3.11 -1.77
CA LYS A 44 -13.23 -2.58 -0.42
C LYS A 44 -11.90 -2.63 0.33
N TYR A 45 -11.71 -1.71 1.26
CA TYR A 45 -10.46 -1.60 2.01
C TYR A 45 -10.73 -1.56 3.51
N ALA A 46 -9.98 -2.35 4.27
CA ALA A 46 -9.69 -2.03 5.66
C ALA A 46 -8.61 -0.95 5.67
N VAL A 47 -8.83 0.12 6.45
CA VAL A 47 -7.90 1.25 6.55
C VAL A 47 -7.33 1.29 7.95
N ILE A 48 -6.01 1.13 8.06
CA ILE A 48 -5.27 1.15 9.32
C ILE A 48 -4.47 2.45 9.35
N SER A 49 -4.72 3.30 10.35
CA SER A 49 -3.92 4.50 10.59
C SER A 49 -2.77 4.15 11.55
N VAL A 50 -1.56 4.52 11.15
CA VAL A 50 -0.32 4.22 11.88
C VAL A 50 0.43 5.52 12.12
N ASP A 51 1.15 5.60 13.25
CA ASP A 51 2.13 6.66 13.45
C ASP A 51 3.24 6.54 12.41
N GLY A 52 3.27 7.48 11.47
CA GLY A 52 4.20 7.50 10.35
C GLY A 52 5.61 7.95 10.72
N THR A 53 5.82 8.45 11.94
CA THR A 53 7.13 8.94 12.39
C THR A 53 8.09 7.79 12.73
N SER A 54 7.57 6.56 12.85
CA SER A 54 8.35 5.38 13.21
C SER A 54 8.16 4.25 12.18
N PRO A 55 9.20 3.90 11.41
CA PRO A 55 9.16 2.74 10.51
C PRO A 55 8.84 1.43 11.23
N GLU A 56 9.24 1.29 12.50
CA GLU A 56 8.93 0.11 13.32
C GLU A 56 7.42 -0.04 13.55
N LYS A 57 6.70 1.07 13.71
CA LYS A 57 5.23 1.05 13.88
C LYS A 57 4.51 0.62 12.61
N VAL A 58 5.05 0.98 11.44
CA VAL A 58 4.53 0.52 10.15
C VAL A 58 4.73 -0.98 9.99
N LEU A 59 5.91 -1.51 10.35
CA LEU A 59 6.17 -2.94 10.34
C LEU A 59 5.26 -3.71 11.32
N GLU A 60 5.14 -3.23 12.56
CA GLU A 60 4.24 -3.81 13.58
C GLU A 60 2.78 -3.86 13.07
N ALA A 61 2.33 -2.82 12.37
CA ALA A 61 0.99 -2.81 11.77
C ALA A 61 0.83 -3.89 10.68
N TRP A 62 1.84 -4.07 9.82
CA TRP A 62 1.84 -5.13 8.81
C TRP A 62 1.87 -6.53 9.41
N GLU A 63 2.70 -6.78 10.42
CA GLU A 63 2.73 -8.06 11.16
C GLU A 63 1.34 -8.38 11.75
N ASN A 64 0.70 -7.40 12.38
CA ASN A 64 -0.66 -7.56 12.90
C ASN A 64 -1.70 -7.83 11.80
N ILE A 65 -1.56 -7.22 10.63
CA ILE A 65 -2.45 -7.47 9.47
C ILE A 65 -2.29 -8.91 9.00
N TRP A 66 -1.06 -9.39 8.88
CA TRP A 66 -0.74 -10.76 8.44
C TRP A 66 -1.24 -11.83 9.41
N ASP A 67 -1.13 -11.57 10.72
CA ASP A 67 -1.61 -12.48 11.77
C ASP A 67 -3.13 -12.37 12.04
N SER A 68 -3.81 -11.41 11.41
CA SER A 68 -5.24 -11.19 11.63
C SER A 68 -6.14 -12.18 10.89
N ASN A 69 -7.39 -12.29 11.35
CA ASN A 69 -8.46 -13.00 10.64
C ASN A 69 -9.12 -12.16 9.54
N LEU A 70 -8.46 -11.08 9.07
CA LEU A 70 -9.01 -10.22 8.03
C LEU A 70 -9.19 -11.03 6.73
N LYS A 71 -10.38 -10.99 6.15
CA LYS A 71 -10.67 -11.66 4.88
C LYS A 71 -10.10 -10.86 3.71
N ARG A 72 -8.77 -10.89 3.58
CA ARG A 72 -8.02 -10.17 2.55
C ARG A 72 -8.42 -10.65 1.15
N ALA A 73 -8.47 -9.70 0.22
CA ALA A 73 -8.74 -9.96 -1.19
C ALA A 73 -7.46 -10.21 -1.99
N TYR A 74 -6.32 -9.64 -1.55
CA TYR A 74 -5.03 -9.71 -2.24
C TYR A 74 -5.11 -9.15 -3.68
N GLU A 75 -5.95 -8.13 -3.90
CA GLU A 75 -6.12 -7.48 -5.21
C GLU A 75 -5.20 -6.26 -5.38
N GLY A 76 -4.69 -5.72 -4.29
CA GLY A 76 -3.77 -4.60 -4.27
C GLY A 76 -3.87 -3.86 -2.95
N ASP A 77 -2.79 -3.88 -2.17
CA ASP A 77 -2.70 -3.22 -0.87
C ASP A 77 -1.67 -2.09 -0.98
N PHE A 78 -1.81 -1.02 -0.21
CA PHE A 78 -0.87 0.09 -0.30
C PHE A 78 -0.76 0.96 0.94
N ASP A 79 0.44 1.47 1.16
CA ASP A 79 0.72 2.51 2.13
C ASP A 79 0.61 3.88 1.44
N VAL A 80 -0.08 4.83 2.07
CA VAL A 80 -0.20 6.21 1.58
C VAL A 80 0.70 7.12 2.38
N TYR A 81 1.69 7.68 1.70
CA TYR A 81 2.54 8.78 2.16
C TYR A 81 1.96 10.08 1.59
N SER A 82 1.04 10.68 2.35
CA SER A 82 0.39 11.93 1.98
C SER A 82 1.36 13.11 2.03
N GLU A 83 1.00 14.25 1.43
CA GLU A 83 1.87 15.44 1.40
C GLU A 83 2.28 15.93 2.81
N ASP A 84 1.41 15.76 3.81
CA ASP A 84 1.66 16.11 5.21
C ASP A 84 2.51 15.06 5.95
N PHE A 85 2.81 13.91 5.34
CA PHE A 85 3.70 12.89 5.91
C PHE A 85 5.11 13.43 6.19
N LEU A 86 5.57 14.43 5.43
CA LEU A 86 6.87 15.07 5.65
C LEU A 86 6.93 15.90 6.95
N ASN A 87 5.79 16.11 7.62
CA ASN A 87 5.75 16.75 8.92
C ASN A 87 6.03 15.71 10.02
N GLU A 88 7.32 15.52 10.32
CA GLU A 88 7.88 14.52 11.26
C GLU A 88 7.32 14.57 12.69
N LYS A 89 6.49 15.57 13.05
CA LYS A 89 5.88 15.66 14.38
C LYS A 89 4.47 15.06 14.47
N THR A 90 3.79 14.90 13.34
CA THR A 90 2.37 14.48 13.30
C THR A 90 2.05 13.58 12.11
N SER A 91 3.06 13.04 11.43
CA SER A 91 2.86 12.23 10.23
C SER A 91 2.04 10.99 10.57
N THR A 92 0.90 10.83 9.91
CA THR A 92 0.09 9.61 9.97
C THR A 92 0.23 8.89 8.65
N LEU A 93 0.59 7.61 8.69
CA LEU A 93 0.57 6.74 7.52
C LEU A 93 -0.73 5.94 7.51
N LYS A 94 -1.33 5.78 6.34
CA LYS A 94 -2.51 4.92 6.18
C LYS A 94 -2.14 3.70 5.35
N ILE A 95 -2.43 2.52 5.89
CA ILE A 95 -2.33 1.25 5.19
C ILE A 95 -3.72 0.87 4.71
N TYR A 96 -3.86 0.64 3.42
CA TYR A 96 -5.08 0.19 2.76
C TYR A 96 -4.92 -1.29 2.40
N VAL A 97 -5.71 -2.15 3.03
CA VAL A 97 -5.69 -3.60 2.80
C VAL A 97 -6.96 -4.00 2.09
N SER A 98 -6.84 -4.56 0.88
CA SER A 98 -7.95 -5.05 0.08
C SER A 98 -8.68 -6.20 0.79
N ILE A 99 -10.01 -6.18 0.82
CA ILE A 99 -10.86 -7.17 1.53
C ILE A 99 -12.08 -7.62 0.71
N LYS A 100 -12.54 -8.84 1.00
CA LYS A 100 -13.72 -9.49 0.38
C LYS A 100 -15.05 -8.95 0.92
#